data_AF-A0A1I1SG79-F1
#
_entry.id   AF-A0A1I1SG79-F1
#
_cell.length_a   1.000
_cell.length_b   1.000
_cell.length_c   1.000
_cell.angle_alpha   90.00
_cell.angle_beta   90.00
_cell.angle_gamma   90.00
#
_symmetry.space_group_name_H-M   'P 1'
#
loop_
_entity.id
_entity.type
_entity.pdbx_description
1 polymer ?
#
loop_
_entity_poly.entity_id
_entity_poly.type
_entity_poly.pdbx_seq_one_letter_code
_entity_poly.pdbx_strand_id
1 'polypeptide(L)'
;MRPTDPAPEPQRPPPHARLRPGGVREQVVLWHPEAPAQPAMGTPCNGCGLCCLAEPCPLGMLVSRRRTGACVALRWSPAERPGQGGRYVCGMVADPAGVTGWRHAWALRWLKALSLRWIAAGRGCDALPLEAVRPPGGEPPPG
;
A
#
# COMPACT_ATOMS: atom_id res chain seq x y z
N MET A 1 23.18 46.99 -28.88
CA MET A 1 22.03 46.10 -29.10
C MET A 1 22.43 44.72 -28.59
N ARG A 2 22.02 44.34 -27.38
CA ARG A 2 22.31 43.00 -26.83
C ARG A 2 21.16 42.06 -27.24
N PRO A 3 21.43 40.83 -27.71
CA PRO A 3 20.38 39.84 -27.90
C PRO A 3 19.79 39.50 -26.54
N THR A 4 18.47 39.63 -26.43
CA THR A 4 17.70 39.22 -25.26
C THR A 4 17.68 37.69 -25.24
N ASP A 5 18.26 37.09 -24.20
CA ASP A 5 18.11 35.66 -23.95
C ASP A 5 16.61 35.30 -23.81
N PRO A 6 16.15 34.17 -24.38
CA PRO A 6 14.80 33.71 -24.19
C PRO A 6 14.57 33.35 -22.72
N ALA A 7 13.42 33.75 -22.18
CA ALA A 7 13.01 33.46 -20.81
C ALA A 7 13.03 31.94 -20.55
N PRO A 8 13.46 31.48 -19.37
CA PRO A 8 13.49 30.06 -19.05
C PRO A 8 12.07 29.47 -19.05
N GLU A 9 11.89 28.41 -19.82
CA GLU A 9 10.64 27.67 -19.94
C GLU A 9 10.23 27.08 -18.58
N PRO A 10 8.96 27.19 -18.15
CA PRO A 10 8.52 26.67 -16.86
C PRO A 10 8.63 25.15 -16.82
N GLN A 11 9.62 24.66 -16.07
CA GLN A 11 9.87 23.24 -15.87
C GLN A 11 8.64 22.58 -15.24
N ARG A 12 8.02 21.63 -15.96
CA ARG A 12 6.87 20.87 -15.49
C ARG A 12 7.31 19.96 -14.32
N PRO A 13 6.68 20.03 -13.14
CA PRO A 13 7.08 19.23 -11.99
C PRO A 13 6.88 17.73 -12.27
N PRO A 14 7.71 16.85 -11.67
CA PRO A 14 7.60 15.41 -11.85
C PRO A 14 6.23 14.90 -11.39
N PRO A 15 5.69 13.83 -12.02
CA PRO A 15 4.30 13.40 -11.87
C PRO A 15 3.93 12.88 -10.46
N HIS A 16 4.88 12.78 -9.54
CA HIS A 16 4.69 12.13 -8.24
C HIS A 16 4.32 13.08 -7.09
N ALA A 17 4.27 14.39 -7.31
CA ALA A 17 3.97 15.34 -6.25
C ALA A 17 3.33 16.63 -6.78
N ARG A 18 2.08 16.55 -7.27
CA ARG A 18 1.23 17.75 -7.38
C ARG A 18 0.47 17.92 -6.08
N LEU A 19 0.97 18.77 -5.19
CA LEU A 19 0.20 19.21 -4.02
C LEU A 19 -0.89 20.18 -4.53
N ARG A 20 -2.17 19.84 -4.37
CA ARG A 20 -3.28 20.80 -4.55
C ARG A 20 -3.29 21.78 -3.37
N PRO A 21 -3.58 23.07 -3.60
CA PRO A 21 -3.75 24.03 -2.50
C PRO A 21 -4.99 23.63 -1.69
N GLY A 22 -4.79 23.16 -0.45
CA GLY A 22 -5.86 22.64 0.42
C GLY A 22 -5.53 21.44 1.33
N GLY A 23 -4.26 21.05 1.47
CA GLY A 23 -3.83 20.08 2.52
C GLY A 23 -4.20 18.61 2.29
N VAL A 24 -4.76 18.25 1.13
CA VAL A 24 -5.09 16.86 0.78
C VAL A 24 -3.85 16.18 0.19
N ARG A 25 -3.45 15.03 0.76
CA ARG A 25 -2.40 14.18 0.22
C ARG A 25 -3.00 13.25 -0.84
N GLU A 26 -2.74 13.56 -2.11
CA GLU A 26 -3.11 12.71 -3.25
C GLU A 26 -1.92 11.84 -3.66
N GLN A 27 -2.17 10.56 -3.92
CA GLN A 27 -1.15 9.60 -4.32
C GLN A 27 -1.76 8.53 -5.23
N VAL A 28 -0.98 8.08 -6.21
CA VAL A 28 -1.39 7.02 -7.13
C VAL A 28 -0.78 5.70 -6.66
N VAL A 29 -1.62 4.70 -6.45
CA VAL A 29 -1.21 3.34 -6.08
C VAL A 29 -1.80 2.33 -7.04
N LEU A 30 -1.10 1.22 -7.24
CA LEU A 30 -1.63 0.09 -8.00
C LEU A 30 -2.49 -0.78 -7.07
N TRP A 31 -3.80 -0.70 -7.22
CA TRP A 31 -4.76 -1.45 -6.41
C TRP A 31 -5.44 -2.52 -7.24
N HIS A 32 -5.50 -3.75 -6.72
CA HIS A 32 -6.05 -4.89 -7.44
C HIS A 32 -7.59 -4.76 -7.53
N PRO A 33 -8.20 -4.97 -8.71
CA PRO A 33 -9.64 -4.77 -8.90
C PRO A 33 -10.52 -5.71 -8.06
N GLU A 34 -10.00 -6.89 -7.73
CA GLU A 34 -10.70 -7.88 -6.89
C GLU A 34 -10.47 -7.68 -5.38
N ALA A 35 -9.73 -6.65 -4.98
CA ALA A 35 -9.47 -6.38 -3.58
C ALA A 35 -10.77 -5.92 -2.88
N PRO A 36 -11.00 -6.33 -1.62
CA PRO A 36 -12.17 -5.87 -0.89
C PRO A 36 -12.04 -4.38 -0.62
N ALA A 37 -13.20 -3.70 -0.56
CA ALA A 37 -13.25 -2.29 -0.16
C ALA A 37 -12.65 -2.10 1.24
N GLN A 38 -12.20 -0.87 1.53
CA GLN A 38 -11.73 -0.52 2.86
C GLN A 38 -12.83 -0.83 3.90
N PRO A 39 -12.50 -1.55 4.97
CA PRO A 39 -13.47 -1.89 5.99
C PRO A 39 -13.78 -0.64 6.83
N ALA A 40 -14.97 -0.61 7.45
CA ALA A 40 -15.38 0.51 8.29
C ALA A 40 -14.40 0.71 9.47
N MET A 41 -14.29 1.93 9.96
CA MET A 41 -13.41 2.26 11.09
C MET A 41 -13.74 1.37 12.31
N GLY A 42 -12.70 0.86 12.97
CA GLY A 42 -12.83 -0.05 14.11
C GLY A 42 -13.12 -1.51 13.76
N THR A 43 -13.47 -1.84 12.51
CA THR A 43 -13.69 -3.23 12.10
C THR A 43 -12.38 -3.95 11.75
N PRO A 44 -12.30 -5.28 11.88
CA PRO A 44 -11.08 -6.03 11.60
C PRO A 44 -10.53 -5.78 10.19
N CYS A 45 -9.20 -5.74 10.05
CA CYS A 45 -8.54 -5.66 8.76
C CYS A 45 -8.95 -6.84 7.87
N ASN A 46 -9.59 -6.54 6.74
CA ASN A 46 -10.06 -7.52 5.76
C ASN A 46 -9.04 -7.81 4.64
N GLY A 47 -7.91 -7.11 4.63
CA GLY A 47 -6.90 -7.21 3.57
C GLY A 47 -7.18 -6.36 2.33
N CYS A 48 -7.85 -5.21 2.46
CA CYS A 48 -8.04 -4.27 1.33
C CYS A 48 -6.71 -3.75 0.74
N GLY A 49 -5.64 -3.69 1.53
CA GLY A 49 -4.30 -3.28 1.10
C GLY A 49 -4.08 -1.76 0.94
N LEU A 50 -5.13 -0.93 0.97
CA LEU A 50 -5.05 0.51 0.69
C LEU A 50 -4.05 1.25 1.61
N CYS A 51 -4.14 1.05 2.93
CA CYS A 51 -3.20 1.70 3.86
C CYS A 51 -1.75 1.23 3.64
N CYS A 52 -1.54 -0.06 3.35
CA CYS A 52 -0.20 -0.62 3.12
C CYS A 52 0.41 -0.22 1.77
N LEU A 53 -0.43 0.07 0.76
CA LEU A 53 -0.02 0.62 -0.52
C LEU A 53 0.31 2.11 -0.40
N ALA A 54 -0.39 2.82 0.49
CA ALA A 54 -0.17 4.22 0.74
C ALA A 54 1.14 4.49 1.48
N GLU A 55 1.29 3.85 2.63
CA GLU A 55 2.47 4.00 3.46
C GLU A 55 2.81 2.71 4.20
N PRO A 56 4.10 2.50 4.50
CA PRO A 56 4.49 1.35 5.29
C PRO A 56 4.08 1.58 6.75
N CYS A 57 3.43 0.60 7.38
CA CYS A 57 3.21 0.59 8.83
C CYS A 57 4.56 0.55 9.58
N PRO A 58 4.63 0.80 10.90
CA PRO A 58 5.90 0.80 11.65
C PRO A 58 6.75 -0.46 11.44
N LEU A 59 6.12 -1.64 11.36
CA LEU A 59 6.81 -2.88 10.99
C LEU A 59 7.30 -2.85 9.54
N GLY A 60 6.46 -2.38 8.62
CA GLY A 60 6.81 -2.20 7.22
C GLY A 60 7.99 -1.23 7.04
N MET A 61 8.11 -0.19 7.85
CA MET A 61 9.25 0.73 7.83
C MET A 61 10.54 0.03 8.23
N LEU A 62 10.49 -0.83 9.25
CA LEU A 62 11.65 -1.61 9.69
C LEU A 62 12.12 -2.60 8.61
N VAL A 63 11.17 -3.29 7.98
CA VAL A 63 11.46 -4.31 6.96
C VAL A 63 11.86 -3.69 5.62
N SER A 64 11.17 -2.65 5.16
CA SER A 64 11.44 -2.00 3.88
C SER A 64 12.55 -0.96 3.93
N ARG A 65 12.91 -0.48 5.14
CA ARG A 65 13.77 0.68 5.37
C ARG A 65 13.29 1.95 4.65
N ARG A 66 11.98 2.06 4.41
CA ARG A 66 11.32 3.20 3.75
C ARG A 66 10.25 3.77 4.67
N ARG A 67 10.02 5.07 4.58
CA ARG A 67 8.99 5.77 5.38
C ARG A 67 7.77 6.17 4.54
N THR A 68 7.82 6.00 3.23
CA THR A 68 6.77 6.41 2.28
C THR A 68 6.60 5.36 1.18
N GLY A 69 5.41 5.33 0.58
CA GLY A 69 5.04 4.44 -0.52
C GLY A 69 4.63 3.03 -0.08
N ALA A 70 4.43 2.14 -1.05
CA ALA A 70 3.94 0.79 -0.79
C ALA A 70 4.94 -0.05 0.05
N CYS A 71 4.41 -0.79 1.01
CA CYS A 71 5.20 -1.69 1.84
C CYS A 71 5.77 -2.86 1.01
N VAL A 72 7.08 -3.11 1.11
CA VAL A 72 7.77 -4.22 0.42
C VAL A 72 7.23 -5.61 0.81
N ALA A 73 6.68 -5.73 2.02
CA ALA A 73 6.14 -7.00 2.51
C ALA A 73 4.70 -7.24 2.02
N LEU A 74 4.04 -6.26 1.39
CA LEU A 74 2.66 -6.44 0.92
C LEU A 74 2.63 -7.41 -0.26
N ARG A 75 1.77 -8.42 -0.20
CA ARG A 75 1.60 -9.42 -1.27
C ARG A 75 0.12 -9.56 -1.61
N TRP A 76 -0.19 -9.72 -2.89
CA TRP A 76 -1.53 -10.09 -3.34
C TRP A 76 -1.74 -11.59 -3.15
N SER A 77 -2.88 -11.98 -2.57
CA SER A 77 -3.35 -13.36 -2.46
C SER A 77 -4.62 -13.47 -3.30
N PRO A 78 -4.61 -14.22 -4.41
CA PRO A 78 -5.80 -14.44 -5.22
C PRO A 78 -6.85 -15.22 -4.43
N ALA A 79 -8.11 -15.16 -4.89
CA ALA A 79 -9.18 -15.92 -4.28
C ALA A 79 -8.96 -17.42 -4.45
N GLU A 80 -9.07 -18.18 -3.36
CA GLU A 80 -8.89 -19.63 -3.38
C GLU A 80 -10.10 -20.37 -3.97
N ARG A 81 -11.29 -19.75 -3.94
CA ARG A 81 -12.53 -20.34 -4.49
C ARG A 81 -13.18 -19.42 -5.52
N PRO A 82 -13.81 -19.99 -6.56
CA PRO A 82 -14.64 -19.25 -7.49
C PRO A 82 -15.73 -18.45 -6.75
N GLY A 83 -15.92 -17.18 -7.12
CA GLY A 83 -16.94 -16.30 -6.52
C GLY A 83 -16.50 -15.57 -5.24
N GLN A 84 -15.27 -15.73 -4.77
CA GLN A 84 -14.69 -14.88 -3.73
C GLN A 84 -13.72 -13.86 -4.34
N GLY A 85 -13.57 -12.69 -3.70
CA GLY A 85 -12.51 -11.74 -4.02
C GLY A 85 -11.16 -12.15 -3.42
N GLY A 86 -10.06 -11.75 -4.05
CA GLY A 86 -8.72 -11.90 -3.46
C GLY A 86 -8.48 -10.89 -2.33
N ARG A 87 -7.33 -10.98 -1.67
CA ARG A 87 -6.96 -10.06 -0.58
C ARG A 87 -5.47 -9.79 -0.54
N TYR A 88 -5.09 -8.66 0.01
CA TYR A 88 -3.70 -8.39 0.34
C TYR A 88 -3.32 -9.01 1.68
N VAL A 89 -2.12 -9.59 1.73
CA VAL A 89 -1.54 -10.20 2.93
C VAL A 89 -0.18 -9.59 3.25
N CYS A 90 0.12 -9.46 4.54
CA CYS A 90 1.45 -9.05 4.98
C CYS A 90 2.41 -10.24 4.91
N GLY A 91 3.49 -10.10 4.15
CA GLY A 91 4.55 -11.10 4.00
C GLY A 91 5.17 -11.48 5.34
N MET A 92 5.32 -10.55 6.30
CA MET A 92 5.80 -10.88 7.64
C MET A 92 4.86 -11.82 8.43
N VAL A 93 3.58 -11.90 8.04
CA VAL A 93 2.59 -12.79 8.66
C VAL A 93 2.43 -14.09 7.87
N ALA A 94 2.42 -13.99 6.54
CA ALA A 94 2.19 -15.12 5.64
C ALA A 94 3.48 -15.95 5.41
N ASP A 95 4.61 -15.28 5.18
CA ASP A 95 5.91 -15.88 4.91
C ASP A 95 7.05 -15.00 5.47
N PRO A 96 7.26 -14.99 6.80
CA PRO A 96 8.34 -14.22 7.42
C PRO A 96 9.73 -14.67 6.98
N ALA A 97 9.88 -15.92 6.53
CA ALA A 97 11.16 -16.44 6.05
C ALA A 97 11.56 -15.77 4.73
N GLY A 98 10.62 -15.66 3.79
CA GLY A 98 10.85 -14.96 2.51
C GLY A 98 11.07 -13.46 2.64
N VAL A 99 10.77 -12.86 3.80
CA VAL A 99 10.99 -11.43 4.06
C VAL A 99 12.26 -11.17 4.88
N THR A 100 12.56 -12.00 5.87
CA THR A 100 13.70 -11.80 6.80
C THR A 100 14.93 -12.66 6.48
N GLY A 101 14.78 -13.70 5.66
CA GLY A 101 15.82 -14.71 5.40
C GLY A 101 16.04 -15.71 6.54
N TRP A 102 15.29 -15.59 7.65
CA TRP A 102 15.43 -16.48 8.79
C TRP A 102 14.74 -17.82 8.52
N ARG A 103 15.31 -18.92 9.01
CA ARG A 103 14.82 -20.29 8.71
C ARG A 103 14.42 -21.09 9.94
N HIS A 104 14.75 -20.60 11.14
CA HIS A 104 14.41 -21.30 12.38
C HIS A 104 12.91 -21.19 12.67
N ALA A 105 12.22 -22.34 12.73
CA ALA A 105 10.77 -22.41 12.87
C ALA A 105 10.23 -21.67 14.11
N TRP A 106 10.94 -21.74 15.24
CA TRP A 106 10.53 -21.01 16.45
C TRP A 106 10.58 -19.50 16.23
N ALA A 107 11.64 -18.98 15.61
CA ALA A 107 11.80 -17.56 15.38
C ALA A 107 10.75 -17.02 14.41
N LEU A 108 10.40 -17.79 13.37
CA LEU A 108 9.32 -17.45 12.44
C LEU A 108 7.94 -17.36 13.12
N ARG A 109 7.65 -18.26 14.07
CA ARG A 109 6.40 -18.20 14.86
C ARG A 109 6.36 -16.95 15.73
N TRP A 110 7.47 -16.61 16.38
CA TRP A 110 7.60 -15.39 17.18
C TRP A 110 7.45 -14.13 16.32
N LEU A 111 8.10 -14.08 15.16
CA LEU A 111 7.99 -12.97 14.21
C LEU A 111 6.54 -12.79 13.73
N LYS A 112 5.84 -13.87 13.40
CA LYS A 112 4.43 -13.82 13.00
C LYS A 112 3.54 -13.24 14.10
N ALA A 113 3.70 -13.74 15.33
CA ALA A 113 2.93 -13.26 16.48
C ALA A 113 3.21 -11.79 16.80
N LEU A 114 4.49 -11.39 16.75
CA LEU A 114 4.89 -10.01 16.95
C LEU A 114 4.33 -9.10 15.85
N SER A 115 4.37 -9.57 14.60
CA SER A 115 3.86 -8.83 13.44
C SER A 115 2.38 -8.55 13.58
N LEU A 116 1.56 -9.57 13.90
CA LEU A 116 0.12 -9.40 14.17
C LEU A 116 -0.15 -8.43 15.32
N ARG A 117 0.67 -8.48 16.37
CA ARG A 117 0.54 -7.57 17.53
C ARG A 117 0.89 -6.13 17.16
N TRP A 118 1.91 -5.92 16.34
CA TRP A 118 2.43 -4.59 15.97
C TRP A 118 1.57 -3.87 14.95
N ILE A 119 1.02 -4.59 13.97
CA ILE A 119 0.20 -3.98 12.91
C ILE A 119 -1.28 -3.92 13.30
N ALA A 120 -1.65 -4.45 14.47
CA ALA A 120 -3.04 -4.59 14.93
C ALA A 120 -3.98 -5.23 13.89
N ALA A 121 -3.44 -6.02 12.94
CA ALA A 121 -4.23 -6.64 11.88
C ALA A 121 -5.29 -7.55 12.53
N GLY A 122 -6.54 -7.22 12.28
CA GLY A 122 -7.70 -7.93 12.84
C GLY A 122 -8.25 -7.37 14.16
N ARG A 123 -7.65 -6.31 14.74
CA ARG A 123 -8.21 -5.65 15.93
C ARG A 123 -9.08 -4.43 15.62
N GLY A 124 -8.77 -3.70 14.55
CA GLY A 124 -9.58 -2.57 14.09
C GLY A 124 -8.86 -1.77 13.00
N CYS A 125 -9.63 -1.27 12.03
CA CYS A 125 -9.17 -0.32 11.03
C CYS A 125 -9.06 1.07 11.65
N ASP A 126 -7.86 1.64 11.70
CA ASP A 126 -7.55 2.97 12.21
C ASP A 126 -7.27 3.99 11.09
N ALA A 127 -7.21 3.53 9.84
CA ALA A 127 -7.06 4.40 8.68
C ALA A 127 -8.34 5.20 8.43
N LEU A 128 -8.19 6.50 8.21
CA LEU A 128 -9.26 7.34 7.68
C LEU A 128 -9.79 6.73 6.37
N PRO A 129 -11.07 6.94 6.02
CA PRO A 129 -11.61 6.47 4.75
C PRO A 129 -10.76 7.02 3.60
N LEU A 130 -10.06 6.14 2.91
CA LEU A 130 -9.32 6.46 1.69
C LEU A 130 -10.28 6.25 0.53
N GLU A 131 -10.54 7.31 -0.22
CA GLU A 131 -11.36 7.24 -1.42
C GLU A 131 -10.51 6.72 -2.59
N ALA A 132 -10.78 5.49 -3.02
CA ALA A 132 -10.13 4.89 -4.18
C ALA A 132 -10.82 5.38 -5.46
N VAL A 133 -10.31 6.46 -6.04
CA VAL A 133 -10.80 6.98 -7.32
C VAL A 133 -10.04 6.29 -8.47
N ARG A 134 -10.76 5.61 -9.37
CA ARG A 134 -10.17 5.12 -10.62
C ARG A 134 -9.89 6.32 -11.52
N PRO A 135 -8.68 6.47 -12.10
CA PRO A 135 -8.42 7.54 -13.05
C PRO A 135 -9.36 7.39 -14.27
N PRO A 136 -9.96 8.49 -14.75
CA PRO A 136 -10.79 8.46 -15.95
C PRO A 136 -9.92 8.04 -17.15
N GLY A 137 -10.35 7.00 -17.88
CA GLY A 137 -9.65 6.45 -19.06
C GLY A 137 -8.96 5.10 -18.87
N GLY A 138 -9.09 4.44 -17.72
CA GLY A 138 -8.66 3.05 -17.55
C GLY A 138 -9.67 2.07 -18.17
N GLU A 139 -9.49 1.72 -19.43
CA GLU A 139 -10.19 0.61 -20.08
C GLU A 139 -9.94 -0.69 -19.27
N PRO A 140 -10.96 -1.45 -18.84
CA PRO A 140 -10.73 -2.74 -18.19
C PRO A 140 -10.01 -3.69 -19.17
N PRO A 141 -9.08 -4.54 -18.69
CA PRO A 141 -8.44 -5.53 -19.55
C PRO A 141 -9.50 -6.47 -20.15
N PRO A 142 -9.36 -6.89 -21.43
CA PRO A 142 -10.23 -7.92 -22.00
C PRO A 142 -10.06 -9.22 -21.19
N GLY A 143 -11.19 -9.80 -20.79
CA GLY A 143 -11.26 -11.04 -20.01
C GLY A 143 -10.98 -12.30 -20.83
#